data_AF-A0A5N9F3V3-F1
#
_entry.id   AF-A0A5N9F3V3-F1
#
_cell.length_a   1.000
_cell.length_b   1.000
_cell.length_c   1.000
_cell.angle_alpha   90.00
_cell.angle_beta   90.00
_cell.angle_gamma   90.00
#
_symmetry.space_group_name_H-M   'P 1'
#
loop_
_entity.id
_entity.type
_entity.pdbx_description
1 polymer ?
#
loop_
_entity_poly.entity_id
_entity_poly.type
_entity_poly.pdbx_seq_one_letter_code
_entity_poly.pdbx_strand_id
1 'polypeptide(L)'
;MWHVESRSYDGISLEGTTVGQFSLYPEAIHLGNGMVFDIIDKKLSPEQRRAVETILTEVEPFNVFHDLPTSFLGFQYKPMELHRDGIRSRLKIPGSLDLKLDAMKNPVTGDDELAILTKPTGPTANVSELRNAETFIFEVGGKS
;
A
#
# COMPACT_ATOMS: atom_id res chain seq x y z
N MET A 1 0.53 -0.22 0.50
CA MET A 1 -0.07 1.14 0.44
C MET A 1 0.47 1.98 1.58
N TRP A 2 0.72 3.26 1.30
CA TRP A 2 1.26 4.23 2.24
C TRP A 2 0.44 5.51 2.23
N HIS A 3 0.30 6.13 3.40
CA HIS A 3 -0.27 7.45 3.58
C HIS A 3 0.80 8.34 4.22
N VAL A 4 1.03 9.51 3.63
CA VAL A 4 2.03 10.45 4.11
C VAL A 4 1.36 11.39 5.10
N GLU A 5 1.66 11.24 6.40
CA GLU A 5 1.06 12.09 7.44
C GLU A 5 1.60 13.51 7.43
N SER A 6 2.88 13.65 7.16
CA SER A 6 3.62 14.89 6.93
C SER A 6 4.89 14.49 6.17
N ARG A 7 5.48 15.41 5.38
CA ARG A 7 6.82 15.40 4.74
C ARG A 7 6.76 15.98 3.32
N SER A 8 7.94 16.31 2.80
CA SER A 8 8.18 16.76 1.43
C SER A 8 9.30 15.95 0.77
N TYR A 9 9.30 15.92 -0.55
CA TYR A 9 10.39 15.39 -1.38
C TYR A 9 10.85 16.49 -2.33
N ASP A 10 12.14 16.85 -2.28
CA ASP A 10 12.73 17.93 -3.07
C ASP A 10 11.93 19.25 -3.07
N GLY A 11 11.42 19.62 -1.89
CA GLY A 11 10.61 20.83 -1.69
C GLY A 11 9.14 20.70 -2.07
N ILE A 12 8.71 19.59 -2.67
CA ILE A 12 7.30 19.30 -2.97
C ILE A 12 6.65 18.63 -1.76
N SER A 13 5.63 19.28 -1.17
CA SER A 13 4.85 18.68 -0.08
C SER A 13 4.05 17.47 -0.57
N LEU A 14 4.15 16.37 0.17
CA LEU A 14 3.38 15.14 -0.05
C LEU A 14 2.42 14.86 1.11
N GLU A 15 2.26 15.80 2.04
CA GLU A 15 1.35 15.67 3.17
C GLU A 15 -0.10 15.32 2.73
N GLY A 16 -0.69 14.35 3.41
CA GLY A 16 -2.04 13.84 3.13
C GLY A 16 -2.13 12.95 1.89
N THR A 17 -1.04 12.75 1.16
CA THR A 17 -1.01 11.89 -0.04
C THR A 17 -1.17 10.43 0.35
N THR A 18 -1.93 9.70 -0.45
CA THR A 18 -2.03 8.23 -0.36
C THR A 18 -1.57 7.60 -1.66
N VAL A 19 -0.78 6.55 -1.56
CA VAL A 19 -0.25 5.80 -2.70
C VAL A 19 -0.29 4.30 -2.43
N GLY A 20 -0.83 3.54 -3.38
CA GLY A 20 -0.90 2.09 -3.32
C GLY A 20 -0.02 1.46 -4.38
N GLN A 21 0.96 0.66 -3.97
CA GLN A 21 1.62 -0.29 -4.84
C GLN A 21 0.99 -1.65 -4.65
N PHE A 22 0.73 -2.34 -5.76
CA PHE A 22 0.14 -3.66 -5.76
C PHE A 22 0.92 -4.57 -6.67
N SER A 23 1.17 -5.77 -6.20
CA SER A 23 2.00 -6.72 -6.92
C SER A 23 1.47 -8.14 -6.78
N LEU A 24 1.55 -8.89 -7.87
CA LEU A 24 1.26 -10.32 -7.90
C LEU A 24 2.54 -11.05 -8.32
N TYR A 25 2.97 -12.01 -7.51
CA TYR A 25 4.12 -12.85 -7.79
C TYR A 25 3.65 -14.29 -7.99
N PRO A 26 4.23 -15.02 -8.97
CA PRO A 26 3.92 -16.44 -9.15
C PRO A 26 4.44 -17.31 -8.00
N GLU A 27 5.50 -16.85 -7.32
CA GLU A 27 6.18 -17.54 -6.23
C GLU A 27 6.56 -16.55 -5.12
N ALA A 28 7.55 -16.88 -4.28
CA ALA A 28 8.04 -15.96 -3.26
C ALA A 28 8.60 -14.68 -3.88
N ILE A 29 8.29 -13.52 -3.27
CA ILE A 29 8.60 -12.19 -3.82
C ILE A 29 10.07 -11.98 -4.21
N HIS A 30 10.99 -12.56 -3.44
CA HIS A 30 12.44 -12.43 -3.67
C HIS A 30 12.95 -13.24 -4.88
N LEU A 31 12.12 -14.12 -5.45
CA LEU A 31 12.41 -14.85 -6.70
C LEU A 31 12.05 -14.02 -7.94
N GLY A 32 11.44 -12.84 -7.76
CA GLY A 32 11.09 -11.92 -8.84
C GLY A 32 9.98 -12.46 -9.75
N ASN A 33 9.99 -12.03 -11.01
CA ASN A 33 9.00 -12.42 -12.04
C ASN A 33 7.55 -12.01 -11.72
N GLY A 34 7.40 -11.08 -10.78
CA GLY A 34 6.11 -10.50 -10.48
C GLY A 34 5.64 -9.50 -11.53
N MET A 35 4.39 -9.11 -11.34
CA MET A 35 3.78 -7.97 -12.00
C MET A 35 3.45 -6.93 -10.94
N VAL A 36 3.80 -5.67 -11.19
CA VAL A 36 3.49 -4.55 -10.29
C VAL A 36 2.74 -3.47 -11.04
N PHE A 37 1.92 -2.73 -10.29
CA PHE A 37 1.37 -1.48 -10.74
C PHE A 37 1.05 -0.60 -9.54
N ASP A 38 0.97 0.69 -9.81
CA ASP A 38 0.80 1.69 -8.77
C ASP A 38 -0.49 2.47 -8.99
N ILE A 39 -1.18 2.76 -7.89
CA ILE A 39 -2.32 3.67 -7.84
C ILE A 39 -1.94 4.87 -6.99
N ILE A 40 -2.00 6.04 -7.62
CA ILE A 40 -1.76 7.34 -7.00
C ILE A 40 -3.08 8.09 -6.94
N ASP A 41 -3.37 8.80 -5.84
CA ASP A 41 -4.61 9.58 -5.73
C ASP A 41 -4.67 10.64 -6.85
N LYS A 42 -5.74 10.61 -7.65
CA LYS A 42 -5.97 11.54 -8.77
C LYS A 42 -5.98 13.01 -8.35
N LYS A 43 -6.18 13.31 -7.07
CA LYS A 43 -6.19 14.69 -6.55
C LYS A 43 -4.80 15.32 -6.54
N LEU A 44 -3.73 14.53 -6.62
CA LEU A 44 -2.36 15.05 -6.63
C LEU A 44 -2.10 15.92 -7.86
N SER A 45 -1.33 16.98 -7.66
CA SER A 45 -0.81 17.81 -8.74
C SER A 45 0.17 17.02 -9.61
N PRO A 46 0.46 17.47 -10.84
CA PRO A 46 1.47 16.85 -11.69
C PRO A 46 2.87 16.76 -11.04
N GLU A 47 3.25 17.75 -10.24
CA GLU A 47 4.53 17.76 -9.52
C GLU A 47 4.56 16.73 -8.40
N GLN A 48 3.47 16.62 -7.62
CA GLN A 48 3.34 15.60 -6.58
C GLN A 48 3.35 14.19 -7.16
N ARG A 49 2.68 13.98 -8.29
CA ARG A 49 2.67 12.67 -8.99
C ARG A 49 4.09 12.27 -9.40
N ARG A 50 4.82 13.17 -10.07
CA ARG A 50 6.22 12.92 -10.44
C ARG A 50 7.10 12.63 -9.22
N ALA A 51 6.95 13.40 -8.15
CA ALA A 51 7.68 13.14 -6.90
C ALA A 51 7.37 11.74 -6.35
N VAL A 52 6.10 11.34 -6.30
CA VAL A 52 5.70 10.00 -5.85
C VAL A 52 6.23 8.90 -6.78
N GLU A 53 6.14 9.08 -8.09
CA GLU A 53 6.68 8.15 -9.09
C GLU A 53 8.18 7.93 -8.87
N THR A 54 8.96 9.02 -8.76
CA THR A 54 10.40 8.95 -8.46
C THR A 54 10.67 8.25 -7.13
N ILE A 55 9.92 8.55 -6.07
CA ILE A 55 10.09 7.86 -4.78
C ILE A 55 9.89 6.35 -4.94
N LEU A 56 8.82 5.93 -5.62
CA LEU A 56 8.50 4.52 -5.79
C LEU A 56 9.52 3.77 -6.64
N THR A 57 10.13 4.42 -7.64
CA THR A 57 11.03 3.74 -8.59
C THR A 57 12.52 3.91 -8.28
N GLU A 58 12.91 4.94 -7.54
CA GLU A 58 14.33 5.31 -7.38
C GLU A 58 14.79 5.47 -5.94
N VAL A 59 13.87 5.62 -4.97
CA VAL A 59 14.24 5.91 -3.57
C VAL A 59 14.07 4.69 -2.68
N GLU A 60 15.12 4.33 -1.95
CA GLU A 60 15.08 3.27 -0.94
C GLU A 60 14.17 3.66 0.25
N PRO A 61 13.41 2.70 0.83
CA PRO A 61 13.37 1.28 0.49
C PRO A 61 12.32 0.93 -0.59
N PHE A 62 11.70 1.92 -1.23
CA PHE A 62 10.52 1.71 -2.08
C PHE A 62 10.86 1.15 -3.46
N ASN A 63 11.97 1.60 -4.04
CA ASN A 63 12.49 1.13 -5.34
C ASN A 63 12.67 -0.40 -5.41
N VAL A 64 13.00 -1.05 -4.30
CA VAL A 64 13.16 -2.52 -4.23
C VAL A 64 11.92 -3.26 -4.74
N PHE A 65 10.72 -2.71 -4.52
CA PHE A 65 9.48 -3.34 -5.00
C PHE A 65 9.22 -3.13 -6.50
N HIS A 66 9.95 -2.21 -7.13
CA HIS A 66 10.03 -2.02 -8.58
C HIS A 66 11.18 -2.81 -9.22
N ASP A 67 12.22 -3.15 -8.46
CA ASP A 67 13.38 -3.93 -8.96
C ASP A 67 13.10 -5.44 -9.08
N LEU A 68 12.17 -5.97 -8.27
CA LEU A 68 11.81 -7.40 -8.23
C LEU A 68 10.88 -7.88 -9.37
N PRO A 69 9.82 -7.17 -9.77
CA PRO A 69 8.90 -7.60 -10.82
C PRO A 69 9.53 -7.42 -12.21
N THR A 70 9.20 -8.31 -13.15
CA THR A 70 9.63 -8.18 -14.56
C THR A 70 8.60 -7.45 -15.42
N SER A 71 7.42 -7.17 -14.87
CA SER A 71 6.34 -6.47 -15.55
C SER A 71 5.81 -5.32 -14.71
N PHE A 72 5.89 -4.10 -15.25
CA PHE A 72 5.25 -2.92 -14.68
C PHE A 72 4.07 -2.51 -15.57
N LEU A 73 2.85 -2.49 -15.02
CA LEU A 73 1.65 -2.09 -15.77
C LEU A 73 1.41 -0.58 -15.80
N GLY A 74 2.30 0.22 -15.20
CA GLY A 74 2.23 1.67 -15.16
C GLY A 74 1.56 2.26 -13.92
N PHE A 75 1.62 3.59 -13.84
CA PHE A 75 0.96 4.39 -12.82
C PHE A 75 -0.49 4.69 -13.21
N GLN A 76 -1.42 4.47 -12.29
CA GLN A 76 -2.84 4.78 -12.46
C GLN A 76 -3.25 5.88 -11.49
N TYR A 77 -3.93 6.91 -12.00
CA TYR A 77 -4.45 7.98 -11.16
C TYR A 77 -5.94 7.75 -10.89
N LYS A 78 -6.29 7.34 -9.67
CA LYS A 78 -7.67 6.97 -9.30
C LYS A 78 -8.12 7.73 -8.05
N PRO A 79 -9.43 7.97 -7.86
CA PRO A 79 -9.93 8.48 -6.59
C PRO A 79 -9.67 7.46 -5.49
N MET A 80 -9.20 7.94 -4.33
CA MET A 80 -9.01 7.12 -3.14
C MET A 80 -9.84 7.71 -1.99
N GLU A 81 -10.57 6.85 -1.29
CA GLU A 81 -11.36 7.18 -0.10
C GLU A 81 -10.72 6.45 1.09
N LEU A 82 -9.81 7.13 1.79
CA LEU A 82 -9.15 6.63 2.98
C LEU A 82 -9.89 7.12 4.23
N HIS A 83 -10.31 6.19 5.08
CA HIS A 83 -10.82 6.46 6.43
C HIS A 83 -9.87 5.83 7.45
N ARG A 84 -9.20 6.67 8.24
CA ARG A 84 -8.23 6.22 9.26
C ARG A 84 -8.94 6.07 10.60
N ASP A 85 -8.93 4.86 11.13
CA ASP A 85 -9.54 4.48 12.41
C ASP A 85 -8.71 3.35 13.06
N GLY A 86 -7.41 3.60 13.23
CA GLY A 86 -6.47 2.61 13.79
C GLY A 86 -6.53 1.27 13.06
N ILE A 87 -6.73 0.19 13.81
CA ILE A 87 -6.89 -1.19 13.31
C ILE A 87 -8.15 -1.42 12.47
N ARG A 88 -9.11 -0.49 12.50
CA ARG A 88 -10.39 -0.51 11.77
C ARG A 88 -10.45 0.45 10.58
N SER A 89 -9.27 0.88 10.12
CA SER A 89 -9.14 1.74 8.95
C SER A 89 -9.71 1.07 7.68
N ARG A 90 -10.24 1.89 6.78
CA ARG A 90 -10.83 1.45 5.51
C ARG A 90 -10.24 2.24 4.35
N LEU A 91 -10.10 1.59 3.21
CA LEU A 91 -9.74 2.22 1.95
C LEU A 91 -10.63 1.70 0.84
N LYS A 92 -11.21 2.63 0.08
CA LYS A 92 -11.89 2.32 -1.17
C LYS A 92 -11.24 3.02 -2.35
N ILE A 93 -10.98 2.24 -3.40
CA ILE A 93 -10.57 2.71 -4.73
C ILE A 93 -11.63 2.17 -5.70
N PRO A 94 -12.60 3.01 -6.14
CA PRO A 94 -13.69 2.57 -6.99
C PRO A 94 -13.23 1.77 -8.22
N GLY A 95 -13.74 0.55 -8.36
CA GLY A 95 -13.41 -0.37 -9.46
C GLY A 95 -12.01 -1.01 -9.35
N SER A 96 -11.35 -0.97 -8.18
CA SER A 96 -10.04 -1.60 -8.01
C SER A 96 -9.80 -2.19 -6.64
N LEU A 97 -10.23 -1.54 -5.56
CA LEU A 97 -10.01 -2.03 -4.20
C LEU A 97 -11.15 -1.65 -3.25
N ASP A 98 -11.65 -2.61 -2.50
CA ASP A 98 -12.40 -2.38 -1.26
C ASP A 98 -11.68 -3.12 -0.12
N LEU A 99 -11.05 -2.35 0.77
CA LEU A 99 -10.30 -2.84 1.91
C LEU A 99 -10.93 -2.34 3.20
N LYS A 100 -11.31 -3.28 4.06
CA LYS A 100 -11.71 -3.00 5.44
C LYS A 100 -10.85 -3.82 6.39
N LEU A 101 -10.15 -3.13 7.28
CA LEU A 101 -9.36 -3.77 8.31
C LEU A 101 -10.22 -3.97 9.56
N ASP A 102 -9.93 -5.03 10.31
CA ASP A 102 -10.47 -5.26 11.66
C ASP A 102 -9.41 -5.98 12.53
N ALA A 103 -9.71 -6.13 13.81
CA ALA A 103 -8.90 -6.97 14.69
C ALA A 103 -8.90 -8.43 14.20
N MET A 104 -7.77 -9.13 14.41
CA MET A 104 -7.82 -10.58 14.40
C MET A 104 -8.74 -11.06 15.54
N LYS A 105 -9.31 -12.25 15.40
CA LYS A 105 -10.23 -12.79 16.39
C LYS A 105 -9.63 -14.03 17.03
N ASN A 106 -9.78 -14.14 18.34
CA ASN A 106 -9.48 -15.39 19.03
C ASN A 106 -10.43 -16.48 18.50
N PRO A 107 -9.93 -17.62 18.00
CA PRO A 107 -10.78 -18.64 17.37
C PRO A 107 -11.67 -19.39 18.36
N VAL A 108 -11.42 -19.25 19.66
CA VAL A 108 -12.20 -19.90 20.73
C VAL A 108 -13.24 -18.95 21.31
N THR A 109 -12.85 -17.73 21.67
CA THR A 109 -13.76 -16.77 22.34
C THR A 109 -14.47 -15.81 21.38
N GLY A 110 -13.88 -15.55 20.21
CA GLY A 110 -14.36 -14.55 19.26
C GLY A 110 -13.98 -13.10 19.61
N ASP A 111 -13.24 -12.88 20.70
CA ASP A 111 -12.79 -11.55 21.11
C ASP A 111 -11.69 -11.00 20.18
N ASP A 112 -11.49 -9.69 20.22
CA ASP A 112 -10.37 -9.04 19.54
C ASP A 112 -9.03 -9.58 20.07
N GLU A 113 -8.21 -10.09 19.16
CA GLU A 113 -6.85 -10.54 19.42
C GLU A 113 -5.87 -9.59 18.73
N LEU A 114 -5.26 -8.70 19.52
CA LEU A 114 -4.32 -7.71 19.02
C LEU A 114 -2.90 -8.27 19.06
N ALA A 115 -2.17 -8.14 17.95
CA ALA A 115 -0.76 -8.51 17.90
C ALA A 115 0.09 -7.41 17.30
N ILE A 116 1.32 -7.32 17.79
CA ILE A 116 2.33 -6.37 17.34
C ILE A 116 3.56 -7.17 16.89
N LEU A 117 3.99 -6.92 15.65
CA LEU A 117 5.24 -7.41 15.12
C LEU A 117 6.33 -6.36 15.32
N THR A 118 7.38 -6.72 16.06
CA THR A 118 8.57 -5.87 16.25
C THR A 118 9.67 -6.32 15.29
N LYS A 119 10.20 -5.39 14.50
CA LYS A 119 11.26 -5.59 13.51
C LYS A 119 12.37 -4.55 13.73
N PRO A 120 13.24 -4.66 14.75
CA PRO A 120 14.17 -3.59 15.12
C PRO A 120 15.08 -3.08 14.00
N THR A 121 15.36 -3.93 13.00
CA THR A 121 16.17 -3.63 11.82
C THR A 121 15.35 -3.71 10.52
N GLY A 122 14.04 -3.57 10.60
CA GLY A 122 13.13 -3.75 9.48
C GLY A 122 13.23 -2.59 8.49
N PRO A 123 13.45 -2.83 7.19
CA PRO A 123 13.63 -1.76 6.21
C PRO A 123 12.36 -0.94 5.96
N THR A 124 11.18 -1.51 6.23
CA THR A 124 9.88 -0.87 5.97
C THR A 124 9.19 -0.32 7.23
N ALA A 125 9.48 -0.88 8.39
CA ALA A 125 8.94 -0.45 9.68
C ALA A 125 9.66 -1.16 10.82
N ASN A 126 9.79 -0.48 11.96
CA ASN A 126 10.34 -1.09 13.18
C ASN A 126 9.28 -1.79 14.03
N VAL A 127 8.02 -1.35 13.92
CA VAL A 127 6.87 -1.90 14.63
C VAL A 127 5.69 -1.92 13.67
N SER A 128 4.88 -2.97 13.71
CA SER A 128 3.67 -3.09 12.88
C SER A 128 2.56 -3.76 13.68
N GLU A 129 1.38 -3.16 13.68
CA GLU A 129 0.17 -3.78 14.20
C GLU A 129 -0.35 -4.79 13.17
N LEU A 130 -0.60 -6.02 13.60
CA LEU A 130 -1.19 -7.05 12.76
C LEU A 130 -2.72 -6.95 12.83
N ARG A 131 -3.35 -7.17 11.68
CA ARG A 131 -4.78 -6.92 11.47
C ARG A 131 -5.36 -8.02 10.59
N ASN A 132 -6.67 -8.23 10.71
CA ASN A 132 -7.42 -9.00 9.74
C ASN A 132 -7.92 -8.07 8.61
N ALA A 133 -8.11 -8.62 7.42
CA ALA A 133 -8.92 -7.97 6.39
C ALA A 133 -10.34 -8.54 6.46
N GLU A 134 -11.30 -7.75 6.94
CA GLU A 134 -12.72 -8.10 6.92
C GLU A 134 -13.23 -8.13 5.47
N THR A 135 -12.74 -7.20 4.64
CA THR A 135 -13.01 -7.18 3.20
C THR A 135 -11.69 -6.94 2.47
N PHE A 136 -11.41 -7.79 1.48
CA PHE A 136 -10.34 -7.59 0.50
C PHE A 136 -10.88 -8.00 -0.87
N ILE A 137 -11.30 -7.02 -1.65
CA ILE A 137 -11.69 -7.21 -3.05
C ILE A 137 -10.73 -6.41 -3.90
N PHE A 138 -10.11 -7.04 -4.88
CA PHE A 138 -9.14 -6.39 -5.75
C PHE A 138 -9.40 -6.79 -7.20
N GLU A 139 -9.35 -5.84 -8.12
CA GLU A 139 -9.54 -6.12 -9.56
C GLU A 139 -8.67 -5.23 -10.44
N VAL A 140 -7.96 -5.86 -11.38
CA VAL A 140 -7.10 -5.17 -12.34
C VAL A 140 -7.22 -5.83 -13.71
N GLY A 141 -7.82 -5.12 -14.66
CA GLY A 141 -8.01 -5.64 -16.02
C GLY A 141 -8.80 -6.95 -16.08
N GLY A 142 -9.79 -7.12 -15.20
CA GLY A 142 -10.62 -8.33 -15.11
C GLY A 142 -9.97 -9.51 -14.38
N LYS A 143 -8.79 -9.32 -13.76
CA LYS A 143 -8.17 -10.30 -12.87
C LYS A 143 -8.46 -9.93 -11.41
N SER A 144 -9.06 -10.85 -10.66
CA SER A 144 -9.34 -10.75 -9.22
C SER A 144 -8.36 -11.55 -8.38
#